data_AF-A0A0N1PDD9-F1
#
_entry.id   AF-A0A0N1PDD9-F1
#
_cell.length_a   1.000
_cell.length_b   1.000
_cell.length_c   1.000
_cell.angle_alpha   90.00
_cell.angle_beta   90.00
_cell.angle_gamma   90.00
#
_symmetry.space_group_name_H-M   'P 1'
#
loop_
_entity.id
_entity.type
_entity.pdbx_description
1 polymer ?
#
loop_
_entity_poly.entity_id
_entity_poly.type
_entity_poly.pdbx_seq_one_letter_code
_entity_poly.pdbx_strand_id
1 'polypeptide(L)'
;MSGRAAMTAQLPETAEERLMFYCEVLMANVPMLIADLSSAKYAFLSFSGKTREEVKQKQSLIQSLGRSFTSVTGATKSLQSAKKTLDEYETKLVKAAPPKFLTSEEALQLTNTNGVGANGDASRAGTSRTTDRATTLPDTTLILIEDDIRPVRAAEDALEKEKAALAKVTQACQEVESAFEKARSQCQTMTEHVQGLKWKYDAVYKAWKSTELERKLVAIVRDELKERRALIYDAVRCSKEIEEECSTQELKIIQDSIAAAEAESTAMAQELKAQKERYEVELATYQIAYKELQAEVEMLRDRCKTLQAHELELEMLGKKQQLEETDRNSLRKVMVETLTMSPLKRGKAADRTLTAEQQAEVMTDHPLVALLAARISVLQEQRKTIGGILINARGLGHSDDPSSAIDRIQALLEPAIQLDEEALAH
;
A
#
# COMPACT_ATOMS: atom_id res chain seq x y z
N MET A 1 -44.74 -34.98 -15.51
CA MET A 1 -43.82 -34.29 -16.44
C MET A 1 -44.51 -33.07 -17.00
N SER A 2 -43.93 -31.88 -16.83
CA SER A 2 -44.10 -30.73 -17.73
C SER A 2 -42.86 -29.86 -17.53
N GLY A 3 -42.16 -29.53 -18.63
CA GLY A 3 -40.79 -29.02 -18.56
C GLY A 3 -40.74 -27.57 -18.09
N ARG A 4 -40.13 -27.34 -16.92
CA ARG A 4 -39.74 -25.99 -16.50
C ARG A 4 -38.42 -25.65 -17.20
N ALA A 5 -38.52 -25.22 -18.46
CA ALA A 5 -37.35 -24.76 -19.22
C ALA A 5 -36.73 -23.57 -18.49
N ALA A 6 -35.51 -23.76 -17.98
CA ALA A 6 -34.68 -22.66 -17.51
C ALA A 6 -34.18 -21.89 -18.74
N MET A 7 -34.97 -20.93 -19.22
CA MET A 7 -34.48 -19.98 -20.22
C MET A 7 -33.49 -19.05 -19.53
N THR A 8 -32.21 -19.28 -19.82
CA THR A 8 -31.14 -18.29 -19.67
C THR A 8 -31.42 -17.14 -20.65
N ALA A 9 -32.35 -16.25 -20.28
CA ALA A 9 -32.72 -15.11 -21.08
C ALA A 9 -31.58 -14.08 -21.07
N GLN A 10 -30.77 -14.09 -22.14
CA GLN A 10 -29.95 -12.93 -22.48
C GLN A 10 -30.88 -11.72 -22.63
N LEU A 11 -30.51 -10.60 -22.03
CA LEU A 11 -31.26 -9.35 -22.16
C LEU A 11 -31.26 -8.92 -23.63
N PRO A 12 -32.43 -8.73 -24.29
CA PRO A 12 -32.48 -8.39 -25.70
C PRO A 12 -31.77 -7.07 -25.99
N GLU A 13 -30.85 -7.08 -26.97
CA GLU A 13 -29.94 -5.96 -27.23
C GLU A 13 -30.59 -4.89 -28.10
N THR A 14 -31.44 -5.27 -29.06
CA THR A 14 -32.12 -4.30 -29.94
C THR A 14 -33.34 -3.65 -29.28
N ALA A 15 -33.81 -2.53 -29.80
CA ALA A 15 -35.02 -1.87 -29.31
C ALA A 15 -36.30 -2.66 -29.63
N GLU A 16 -36.29 -3.40 -30.75
CA GLU A 16 -37.44 -4.13 -31.27
C GLU A 16 -37.65 -5.46 -30.51
N GLU A 17 -36.59 -6.20 -30.21
CA GLU A 17 -36.64 -7.38 -29.34
C GLU A 17 -37.05 -7.02 -27.91
N ARG A 18 -36.61 -5.86 -27.38
CA ARG A 18 -37.08 -5.35 -26.08
C ARG A 18 -38.57 -5.07 -26.08
N LEU A 19 -39.09 -4.46 -27.15
CA LEU A 19 -40.54 -4.22 -27.29
C LEU A 19 -41.32 -5.55 -27.34
N MET A 20 -40.84 -6.53 -28.12
CA MET A 20 -41.45 -7.86 -28.19
C MET A 20 -41.42 -8.59 -26.84
N PHE A 21 -40.29 -8.57 -26.14
CA PHE A 21 -40.16 -9.15 -24.80
C PHE A 21 -41.13 -8.51 -23.79
N TYR A 22 -41.25 -7.17 -23.79
CA TYR A 22 -42.22 -6.49 -22.93
C TYR A 22 -43.66 -6.84 -23.31
N CYS A 23 -43.99 -6.97 -24.59
CA CYS A 23 -45.30 -7.43 -25.05
C CYS A 23 -45.60 -8.87 -24.61
N GLU A 24 -44.64 -9.80 -24.71
CA GLU A 24 -44.81 -11.18 -24.25
C GLU A 24 -44.99 -11.26 -22.73
N VAL A 25 -44.17 -10.54 -21.96
CA VAL A 25 -44.30 -10.44 -20.50
C VAL A 25 -45.64 -9.82 -20.11
N LEU A 26 -46.12 -8.78 -20.82
CA LEU A 26 -47.42 -8.18 -20.58
C LEU A 26 -48.54 -9.21 -20.83
N MET A 27 -48.54 -9.86 -22.01
CA MET A 27 -49.55 -10.83 -22.42
C MET A 27 -49.59 -12.08 -21.53
N ALA A 28 -48.42 -12.56 -21.06
CA ALA A 28 -48.34 -13.66 -20.09
C ALA A 28 -48.97 -13.30 -18.73
N ASN A 29 -48.97 -12.01 -18.35
CA ASN A 29 -49.54 -11.52 -17.09
C ASN A 29 -51.00 -11.03 -17.21
N VAL A 30 -51.55 -10.85 -18.42
CA VAL A 30 -52.97 -10.48 -18.64
C VAL A 30 -53.95 -11.35 -17.86
N PRO A 31 -53.82 -12.70 -17.80
CA PRO A 31 -54.73 -13.54 -17.02
C PRO A 31 -54.72 -13.25 -15.51
N MET A 32 -53.55 -12.96 -14.93
CA MET A 32 -53.45 -12.54 -13.52
C MET A 32 -54.08 -11.15 -13.29
N LEU A 33 -53.79 -10.19 -14.18
CA LEU A 33 -54.41 -8.86 -14.13
C LEU A 33 -55.94 -8.93 -14.17
N ILE A 34 -56.51 -9.82 -14.98
CA ILE A 34 -57.97 -10.06 -15.04
C ILE A 34 -58.48 -10.73 -13.74
N ALA A 35 -57.72 -11.64 -13.14
CA ALA A 35 -58.06 -12.26 -11.86
C ALA A 35 -58.06 -11.23 -10.71
N ASP A 36 -57.06 -10.35 -10.65
CA ASP A 36 -56.97 -9.29 -9.65
C ASP A 36 -58.07 -8.22 -9.84
N LEU A 37 -58.37 -7.83 -11.09
CA LEU A 37 -59.46 -6.90 -11.41
C LEU A 37 -60.84 -7.49 -11.05
N SER A 38 -61.05 -8.79 -11.26
CA SER A 38 -62.30 -9.45 -10.87
C SER A 38 -62.40 -9.67 -9.36
N SER A 39 -61.30 -9.96 -8.66
CA SER A 39 -61.22 -9.94 -7.19
C SER A 39 -61.55 -8.56 -6.62
N ALA A 40 -60.96 -7.49 -7.18
CA ALA A 40 -61.28 -6.11 -6.83
C ALA A 40 -62.76 -5.77 -7.04
N LYS A 41 -63.37 -6.24 -8.15
CA LYS A 41 -64.81 -6.10 -8.40
C LYS A 41 -65.65 -6.72 -7.28
N TYR A 42 -65.31 -7.92 -6.79
CA TYR A 42 -66.01 -8.53 -5.65
C TYR A 42 -65.76 -7.79 -4.33
N ALA A 43 -64.55 -7.28 -4.09
CA ALA A 43 -64.25 -6.42 -2.94
C ALA A 43 -65.09 -5.14 -2.95
N PHE A 44 -65.17 -4.42 -4.08
CA PHE A 44 -66.05 -3.25 -4.25
C PHE A 44 -67.53 -3.59 -4.07
N LEU A 45 -67.98 -4.76 -4.56
CA LEU A 45 -69.35 -5.23 -4.33
C LEU A 45 -69.62 -5.60 -2.86
N SER A 46 -68.62 -6.02 -2.08
CA SER A 46 -68.78 -6.25 -0.63
C SER A 46 -68.95 -4.94 0.16
N PHE A 47 -68.28 -3.86 -0.24
CA PHE A 47 -68.57 -2.51 0.28
C PHE A 47 -70.02 -2.07 -0.03
N SER A 48 -70.60 -2.56 -1.13
CA SER A 48 -71.98 -2.21 -1.52
C SER A 48 -73.02 -2.61 -0.47
N GLY A 49 -72.78 -3.64 0.34
CA GLY A 49 -73.71 -4.05 1.40
C GLY A 49 -73.88 -2.98 2.48
N LYS A 50 -72.76 -2.42 2.97
CA LYS A 50 -72.78 -1.34 3.98
C LYS A 50 -73.32 -0.04 3.40
N THR A 51 -72.93 0.33 2.18
CA THR A 51 -73.46 1.55 1.55
C THR A 51 -74.94 1.43 1.18
N ARG A 52 -75.44 0.24 0.81
CA ARG A 52 -76.87 -0.01 0.56
C ARG A 52 -77.72 0.14 1.81
N GLU A 53 -77.23 -0.32 2.95
CA GLU A 53 -77.95 -0.20 4.22
C GLU A 53 -77.86 1.23 4.80
N GLU A 54 -76.73 1.92 4.65
CA GLU A 54 -76.65 3.37 4.88
C GLU A 54 -77.62 4.16 3.98
N VAL A 55 -77.70 3.81 2.69
CA VAL A 55 -78.64 4.46 1.74
C VAL A 55 -80.08 4.21 2.16
N LYS A 56 -80.46 2.99 2.59
CA LYS A 56 -81.80 2.74 3.16
C LYS A 56 -82.06 3.58 4.42
N GLN A 57 -81.12 3.67 5.34
CA GLN A 57 -81.27 4.47 6.56
C GLN A 57 -81.43 5.97 6.23
N LYS A 58 -80.59 6.50 5.34
CA LYS A 58 -80.67 7.88 4.84
C LYS A 58 -82.00 8.13 4.09
N GLN A 59 -82.45 7.19 3.25
CA GLN A 59 -83.74 7.26 2.55
C GLN A 59 -84.93 7.28 3.53
N SER A 60 -84.90 6.45 4.57
CA SER A 60 -85.93 6.42 5.63
C SER A 60 -85.95 7.74 6.41
N LEU A 61 -84.77 8.29 6.73
CA LEU A 61 -84.64 9.58 7.40
C LEU A 61 -85.21 10.73 6.53
N ILE A 62 -84.90 10.74 5.23
CA ILE A 62 -85.43 11.72 4.27
C ILE A 62 -86.97 11.63 4.18
N GLN A 63 -87.54 10.43 4.16
CA GLN A 63 -88.99 10.24 4.17
C GLN A 63 -89.64 10.74 5.47
N SER A 64 -89.01 10.48 6.62
CA SER A 64 -89.43 11.01 7.93
C SER A 64 -89.43 12.54 7.94
N LEU A 65 -88.31 13.16 7.52
CA LEU A 65 -88.13 14.60 7.45
C LEU A 65 -89.11 15.26 6.47
N GLY A 66 -89.38 14.62 5.32
CA GLY A 66 -90.37 15.07 4.34
C GLY A 66 -91.80 15.07 4.87
N ARG A 67 -92.19 14.06 5.66
CA ARG A 67 -93.50 14.03 6.34
C ARG A 67 -93.62 15.16 7.37
N SER A 68 -92.58 15.35 8.19
CA SER A 68 -92.53 16.43 9.19
C SER A 68 -92.60 17.81 8.54
N PHE A 69 -91.83 18.05 7.47
CA PHE A 69 -91.87 19.28 6.69
C PHE A 69 -93.24 19.53 6.06
N THR A 70 -93.89 18.48 5.52
CA THR A 70 -95.26 18.58 4.98
C THR A 70 -96.27 18.93 6.06
N SER A 71 -96.13 18.35 7.27
CA SER A 71 -96.97 18.66 8.43
C SER A 71 -96.80 20.11 8.89
N VAL A 72 -95.56 20.60 9.03
CA VAL A 72 -95.27 22.02 9.35
C VAL A 72 -95.88 22.94 8.28
N THR A 73 -95.63 22.66 6.99
CA THR A 73 -96.18 23.46 5.88
C THR A 73 -97.71 23.47 5.88
N GLY A 74 -98.35 22.35 6.26
CA GLY A 74 -99.80 22.26 6.46
C GLY A 74 -100.28 23.13 7.62
N ALA A 75 -99.59 23.11 8.76
CA ALA A 75 -99.88 23.98 9.90
C ALA A 75 -99.71 25.47 9.55
N THR A 76 -98.64 25.85 8.83
CA THR A 76 -98.42 27.23 8.37
C THR A 76 -99.55 27.70 7.45
N LYS A 77 -100.01 26.85 6.52
CA LYS A 77 -101.16 27.16 5.65
C LYS A 77 -102.46 27.28 6.43
N SER A 78 -102.68 26.41 7.42
CA SER A 78 -103.84 26.46 8.32
C SER A 78 -103.86 27.77 9.12
N LEU A 79 -102.71 28.17 9.68
CA LEU A 79 -102.51 29.43 10.38
C LEU A 79 -102.76 30.64 9.45
N GLN A 80 -102.30 30.60 8.20
CA GLN A 80 -102.59 31.63 7.20
C GLN A 80 -104.08 31.71 6.87
N SER A 81 -104.79 30.59 6.73
CA SER A 81 -106.25 30.61 6.55
C SER A 81 -106.98 31.13 7.78
N ALA A 82 -106.59 30.72 8.99
CA ALA A 82 -107.18 31.17 10.24
C ALA A 82 -106.97 32.68 10.46
N LYS A 83 -105.78 33.19 10.14
CA LYS A 83 -105.49 34.62 10.14
C LYS A 83 -106.35 35.35 9.11
N LYS A 84 -106.49 34.83 7.89
CA LYS A 84 -107.35 35.45 6.88
C LYS A 84 -108.83 35.46 7.29
N THR A 85 -109.34 34.40 7.91
CA THR A 85 -110.71 34.39 8.45
C THR A 85 -110.86 35.35 9.62
N LEU A 86 -109.83 35.51 10.47
CA LEU A 86 -109.81 36.54 11.50
C LEU A 86 -109.85 37.94 10.88
N ASP A 87 -109.02 38.24 9.88
CA ASP A 87 -109.05 39.51 9.14
C ASP A 87 -110.44 39.75 8.48
N GLU A 88 -111.09 38.69 7.98
CA GLU A 88 -112.46 38.74 7.44
C GLU A 88 -113.54 38.96 8.53
N TYR A 89 -113.33 38.52 9.76
CA TYR A 89 -114.21 38.82 10.91
C TYR A 89 -113.94 40.21 11.50
N GLU A 90 -112.68 40.62 11.63
CA GLU A 90 -112.30 41.98 12.05
C GLU A 90 -112.80 43.01 11.03
N THR A 91 -112.68 42.77 9.73
CA THR A 91 -113.26 43.67 8.72
C THR A 91 -114.79 43.68 8.69
N LYS A 92 -115.47 42.58 9.09
CA LYS A 92 -116.92 42.60 9.34
C LYS A 92 -117.26 43.41 10.59
N LEU A 93 -116.49 43.27 11.68
CA LEU A 93 -116.68 44.00 12.94
C LEU A 93 -116.40 45.50 12.78
N VAL A 94 -115.36 45.87 12.05
CA VAL A 94 -115.00 47.27 11.71
C VAL A 94 -116.01 47.88 10.74
N LYS A 95 -116.54 47.12 9.77
CA LYS A 95 -117.67 47.59 8.93
C LYS A 95 -118.98 47.71 9.69
N ALA A 96 -119.19 46.91 10.73
CA ALA A 96 -120.31 47.05 11.64
C ALA A 96 -120.14 48.25 12.60
N ALA A 97 -118.92 48.81 12.69
CA ALA A 97 -118.50 49.98 13.49
C ALA A 97 -119.40 50.21 14.73
N PRO A 98 -119.53 49.20 15.63
CA PRO A 98 -120.63 49.18 16.55
C PRO A 98 -120.41 50.22 17.64
N PRO A 99 -121.29 51.23 17.78
CA PRO A 99 -121.67 51.67 19.12
C PRO A 99 -121.83 50.45 20.03
N LYS A 100 -121.33 50.50 21.27
CA LYS A 100 -121.49 49.41 22.24
C LYS A 100 -122.96 49.02 22.32
N PHE A 101 -123.28 47.81 21.89
CA PHE A 101 -124.65 47.32 21.96
C PHE A 101 -124.92 46.79 23.36
N LEU A 102 -126.04 47.23 23.94
CA LEU A 102 -126.50 46.86 25.27
C LEU A 102 -127.99 46.53 25.17
N THR A 103 -128.45 45.54 25.94
CA THR A 103 -129.91 45.38 26.16
C THR A 103 -130.45 46.57 26.96
N SER A 104 -131.77 46.75 26.97
CA SER A 104 -132.42 47.74 27.84
C SER A 104 -132.14 47.48 29.33
N GLU A 105 -132.04 46.21 29.75
CA GLU A 105 -131.62 45.84 31.12
C GLU A 105 -130.15 46.13 31.40
N GLU A 106 -129.22 45.82 30.49
CA GLU A 106 -127.80 46.13 30.65
C GLU A 106 -127.55 47.65 30.72
N ALA A 107 -128.26 48.43 29.90
CA ALA A 107 -128.23 49.89 29.95
C ALA A 107 -128.79 50.45 31.27
N LEU A 108 -129.86 49.83 31.81
CA LEU A 108 -130.41 50.15 33.14
C LEU A 108 -129.46 49.77 34.28
N GLN A 109 -128.75 48.64 34.18
CA GLN A 109 -127.75 48.26 35.18
C GLN A 109 -126.53 49.20 35.16
N LEU A 110 -126.07 49.64 33.99
CA LEU A 110 -124.98 50.62 33.87
C LEU A 110 -125.35 52.03 34.38
N THR A 111 -126.63 52.40 34.35
CA THR A 111 -127.12 53.64 34.99
C THR A 111 -127.35 53.48 36.50
N ASN A 112 -127.75 52.30 36.99
CA ASN A 112 -128.01 52.06 38.42
C ASN A 112 -126.77 51.69 39.25
N THR A 113 -125.74 51.06 38.67
CA THR A 113 -124.54 50.63 39.42
C THR A 113 -123.60 51.76 39.82
N ASN A 114 -123.69 52.93 39.18
CA ASN A 114 -122.88 54.12 39.52
C ASN A 114 -123.49 54.98 40.65
N GLY A 115 -124.53 54.50 41.34
CA GLY A 115 -125.36 55.29 42.27
C GLY A 115 -125.02 55.25 43.76
N VAL A 116 -124.16 54.33 44.24
CA VAL A 116 -123.87 54.19 45.69
C VAL A 116 -122.42 53.75 45.96
N GLY A 117 -121.70 54.51 46.79
CA GLY A 117 -120.53 54.02 47.54
C GLY A 117 -119.17 54.61 47.14
N ALA A 118 -118.84 55.80 47.65
CA ALA A 118 -117.49 56.37 47.56
C ALA A 118 -116.63 56.02 48.79
N ASN A 119 -115.31 55.90 48.56
CA ASN A 119 -114.14 55.97 49.47
C ASN A 119 -113.23 54.73 49.35
N GLY A 120 -111.93 54.85 49.04
CA GLY A 120 -111.19 56.07 48.68
C GLY A 120 -109.71 55.83 48.35
N ASP A 121 -109.02 56.92 48.01
CA ASP A 121 -107.56 57.14 47.91
C ASP A 121 -106.71 56.33 46.89
N ALA A 122 -105.74 56.94 46.17
CA ALA A 122 -105.36 58.36 46.08
C ALA A 122 -104.55 58.72 44.81
N SER A 123 -104.62 60.02 44.42
CA SER A 123 -103.60 60.81 43.68
C SER A 123 -103.30 60.49 42.19
N ARG A 124 -102.86 61.41 41.31
CA ARG A 124 -102.80 62.90 41.27
C ARG A 124 -102.16 63.35 39.93
N ALA A 125 -102.49 64.45 39.23
CA ALA A 125 -103.72 65.25 39.05
C ALA A 125 -103.49 66.33 37.94
N GLY A 126 -104.49 66.65 37.12
CA GLY A 126 -104.52 67.88 36.27
C GLY A 126 -105.14 67.65 34.88
N THR A 127 -105.99 68.52 34.29
CA THR A 127 -106.33 69.93 34.63
C THR A 127 -107.73 70.31 34.08
N SER A 128 -108.55 71.04 34.86
CA SER A 128 -109.55 72.09 34.49
C SER A 128 -110.23 72.08 33.08
N ARG A 129 -111.55 72.29 32.86
CA ARG A 129 -112.62 72.91 33.67
C ARG A 129 -114.03 72.61 33.09
N THR A 130 -115.05 72.66 33.96
CA THR A 130 -116.52 72.87 33.81
C THR A 130 -117.03 73.52 32.48
N THR A 131 -118.23 73.28 31.94
CA THR A 131 -119.58 73.13 32.55
C THR A 131 -120.59 72.38 31.64
N ASP A 132 -121.69 71.92 32.27
CA ASP A 132 -123.06 71.79 31.72
C ASP A 132 -123.48 70.65 30.76
N ARG A 133 -124.44 69.87 31.33
CA ARG A 133 -125.68 69.35 30.73
C ARG A 133 -125.66 67.94 30.10
N ALA A 134 -126.66 67.17 30.54
CA ALA A 134 -127.08 65.85 30.08
C ALA A 134 -126.13 64.67 30.37
N THR A 135 -126.56 63.79 31.28
CA THR A 135 -126.19 62.37 31.27
C THR A 135 -126.77 61.72 30.01
N THR A 136 -125.98 61.67 28.94
CA THR A 136 -126.20 60.76 27.81
C THR A 136 -125.25 59.58 27.95
N LEU A 137 -125.70 58.39 27.53
CA LEU A 137 -124.77 57.32 27.17
C LEU A 137 -123.85 57.86 26.07
N PRO A 138 -122.57 57.43 25.98
CA PRO A 138 -121.68 57.96 24.95
C PRO A 138 -122.29 57.74 23.56
N ASP A 139 -122.10 58.71 22.63
CA ASP A 139 -122.70 58.73 21.28
C ASP A 139 -122.39 57.49 20.41
N THR A 140 -121.55 56.59 20.92
CA THR A 140 -121.32 55.23 20.42
C THR A 140 -121.92 54.18 21.36
N THR A 141 -123.24 54.27 21.64
CA THR A 141 -124.02 53.22 22.33
C THR A 141 -125.40 53.09 21.68
N LEU A 142 -125.76 51.89 21.20
CA LEU A 142 -127.07 51.62 20.59
C LEU A 142 -127.78 50.57 21.43
N ILE A 143 -128.96 50.92 21.92
CA ILE A 143 -129.81 50.01 22.69
C ILE A 143 -130.60 49.19 21.68
N LEU A 144 -130.27 47.90 21.56
CA LEU A 144 -130.96 46.95 20.69
C LEU A 144 -131.99 46.16 21.49
N ILE A 145 -133.04 45.70 20.81
CA ILE A 145 -134.01 44.78 21.38
C ILE A 145 -133.34 43.39 21.54
N GLU A 146 -133.79 42.61 22.51
CA GLU A 146 -133.24 41.29 22.90
C GLU A 146 -133.05 40.30 21.72
N ASP A 147 -133.85 40.43 20.66
CA ASP A 147 -133.74 39.62 19.44
C ASP A 147 -132.62 40.10 18.49
N ASP A 148 -132.37 41.41 18.40
CA ASP A 148 -131.40 42.02 17.49
C ASP A 148 -129.95 41.99 18.03
N ILE A 149 -129.78 42.00 19.37
CA ILE A 149 -128.46 41.94 20.00
C ILE A 149 -127.88 40.52 20.04
N ARG A 150 -128.75 39.50 20.06
CA ARG A 150 -128.39 38.07 20.09
C ARG A 150 -127.39 37.65 19.00
N PRO A 151 -127.56 37.99 17.70
CA PRO A 151 -126.57 37.67 16.67
C PRO A 151 -125.23 38.41 16.86
N VAL A 152 -125.22 39.59 17.48
CA VAL A 152 -123.97 40.31 17.78
C VAL A 152 -123.22 39.64 18.92
N ARG A 153 -123.90 39.31 20.03
CA ARG A 153 -123.31 38.53 21.13
C ARG A 153 -122.77 37.18 20.65
N ALA A 154 -123.51 36.47 19.78
CA ALA A 154 -123.05 35.23 19.18
C ALA A 154 -121.79 35.40 18.30
N ALA A 155 -121.62 36.56 17.65
CA ALA A 155 -120.42 36.90 16.89
C ALA A 155 -119.25 37.32 17.78
N GLU A 156 -119.49 38.04 18.88
CA GLU A 156 -118.47 38.34 19.92
C GLU A 156 -117.93 37.05 20.56
N ASP A 157 -118.83 36.14 20.97
CA ASP A 157 -118.50 34.82 21.50
C ASP A 157 -117.73 33.95 20.49
N ALA A 158 -118.09 34.03 19.20
CA ALA A 158 -117.36 33.33 18.15
C ALA A 158 -115.96 33.92 17.93
N LEU A 159 -115.82 35.25 18.00
CA LEU A 159 -114.54 35.94 17.86
C LEU A 159 -113.60 35.64 19.03
N GLU A 160 -114.10 35.59 20.28
CA GLU A 160 -113.31 35.16 21.43
C GLU A 160 -112.89 33.69 21.34
N LYS A 161 -113.78 32.80 20.86
CA LYS A 161 -113.43 31.39 20.59
C LYS A 161 -112.35 31.26 19.52
N GLU A 162 -112.43 32.03 18.43
CA GLU A 162 -111.41 32.06 17.37
C GLU A 162 -110.08 32.66 17.84
N LYS A 163 -110.09 33.74 18.64
CA LYS A 163 -108.86 34.27 19.27
C LYS A 163 -108.21 33.25 20.20
N ALA A 164 -108.99 32.55 21.03
CA ALA A 164 -108.50 31.49 21.89
C ALA A 164 -107.96 30.28 21.11
N ALA A 165 -108.56 29.96 19.95
CA ALA A 165 -108.06 28.94 19.03
C ALA A 165 -106.73 29.39 18.36
N LEU A 166 -106.67 30.63 17.85
CA LEU A 166 -105.48 31.22 17.25
C LEU A 166 -104.30 31.26 18.23
N ALA A 167 -104.55 31.62 19.50
CA ALA A 167 -103.53 31.61 20.55
C ALA A 167 -102.97 30.19 20.77
N LYS A 168 -103.82 29.16 20.84
CA LYS A 168 -103.40 27.75 20.94
C LYS A 168 -102.60 27.28 19.73
N VAL A 169 -103.01 27.65 18.52
CA VAL A 169 -102.26 27.30 17.28
C VAL A 169 -100.91 28.02 17.25
N THR A 170 -100.85 29.28 17.68
CA THR A 170 -99.61 30.06 17.74
C THR A 170 -98.63 29.46 18.75
N GLN A 171 -99.11 29.07 19.94
CA GLN A 171 -98.30 28.34 20.92
C GLN A 171 -97.77 27.02 20.34
N ALA A 172 -98.64 26.20 19.70
CA ALA A 172 -98.23 24.95 19.08
C ALA A 172 -97.19 25.16 17.95
N CYS A 173 -97.31 26.24 17.17
CA CYS A 173 -96.28 26.61 16.18
C CYS A 173 -94.94 26.95 16.84
N GLN A 174 -94.92 27.75 17.91
CA GLN A 174 -93.71 28.10 18.65
C GLN A 174 -93.03 26.86 19.29
N GLU A 175 -93.82 25.94 19.84
CA GLU A 175 -93.32 24.67 20.38
C GLU A 175 -92.66 23.83 19.28
N VAL A 176 -93.28 23.71 18.10
CA VAL A 176 -92.74 23.00 16.93
C VAL A 176 -91.48 23.67 16.36
N GLU A 177 -91.45 25.00 16.27
CA GLU A 177 -90.26 25.76 15.85
C GLU A 177 -89.08 25.54 16.82
N SER A 178 -89.33 25.58 18.13
CA SER A 178 -88.30 25.32 19.15
C SER A 178 -87.76 23.89 19.09
N ALA A 179 -88.64 22.91 18.83
CA ALA A 179 -88.25 21.51 18.65
C ALA A 179 -87.44 21.30 17.36
N PHE A 180 -87.79 22.00 16.27
CA PHE A 180 -87.06 21.96 15.02
C PHE A 180 -85.64 22.54 15.16
N GLU A 181 -85.47 23.68 15.83
CA GLU A 181 -84.16 24.30 16.02
C GLU A 181 -83.26 23.46 16.97
N LYS A 182 -83.86 22.81 17.98
CA LYS A 182 -83.17 21.81 18.80
C LYS A 182 -82.72 20.59 17.99
N ALA A 183 -83.55 20.08 17.07
CA ALA A 183 -83.16 18.99 16.17
C ALA A 183 -82.07 19.43 15.18
N ARG A 184 -82.14 20.67 14.66
CA ARG A 184 -81.14 21.26 13.77
C ARG A 184 -79.76 21.34 14.43
N SER A 185 -79.68 21.89 15.65
CA SER A 185 -78.42 21.99 16.39
C SER A 185 -77.82 20.60 16.68
N GLN A 186 -78.64 19.61 17.07
CA GLN A 186 -78.19 18.22 17.24
C GLN A 186 -77.64 17.62 15.94
N CYS A 187 -78.32 17.81 14.80
CA CYS A 187 -77.83 17.38 13.49
C CYS A 187 -76.51 18.06 13.08
N GLN A 188 -76.33 19.34 13.42
CA GLN A 188 -75.08 20.05 13.17
C GLN A 188 -73.94 19.48 14.03
N THR A 189 -74.13 19.33 15.35
CA THR A 189 -73.14 18.73 16.26
C THR A 189 -72.75 17.31 15.83
N MET A 190 -73.73 16.51 15.40
CA MET A 190 -73.49 15.16 14.86
C MET A 190 -72.64 15.21 13.58
N THR A 191 -72.90 16.17 12.69
CA THR A 191 -72.17 16.36 11.43
C THR A 191 -70.72 16.76 11.68
N GLU A 192 -70.48 17.71 12.58
CA GLU A 192 -69.15 18.15 13.01
C GLU A 192 -68.38 16.98 13.66
N HIS A 193 -69.04 16.18 14.50
CA HIS A 193 -68.45 14.98 15.10
C HIS A 193 -68.04 13.93 14.05
N VAL A 194 -68.93 13.61 13.10
CA VAL A 194 -68.65 12.64 12.02
C VAL A 194 -67.54 13.14 11.09
N GLN A 195 -67.49 14.42 10.77
CA GLN A 195 -66.37 15.01 10.03
C GLN A 195 -65.06 14.90 10.83
N GLY A 196 -65.07 15.23 12.13
CA GLY A 196 -63.91 15.08 13.00
C GLY A 196 -63.38 13.64 13.09
N LEU A 197 -64.28 12.65 13.13
CA LEU A 197 -63.90 11.23 13.04
C LEU A 197 -63.29 10.87 11.68
N LYS A 198 -63.86 11.37 10.58
CA LYS A 198 -63.31 11.16 9.23
C LYS A 198 -61.88 11.71 9.12
N TRP A 199 -61.63 12.95 9.55
CA TRP A 199 -60.29 13.54 9.50
C TRP A 199 -59.27 12.76 10.35
N LYS A 200 -59.68 12.27 11.54
CA LYS A 200 -58.83 11.39 12.37
C LYS A 200 -58.54 10.05 11.68
N TYR A 201 -59.54 9.44 11.05
CA TYR A 201 -59.36 8.21 10.27
C TYR A 201 -58.39 8.42 9.10
N ASP A 202 -58.59 9.47 8.30
CA ASP A 202 -57.75 9.78 7.14
C ASP A 202 -56.29 10.06 7.56
N ALA A 203 -56.08 10.71 8.71
CA ALA A 203 -54.75 10.94 9.28
C ALA A 203 -54.07 9.62 9.71
N VAL A 204 -54.77 8.77 10.46
CA VAL A 204 -54.26 7.46 10.90
C VAL A 204 -53.98 6.54 9.70
N TYR A 205 -54.85 6.53 8.69
CA TYR A 205 -54.69 5.73 7.48
C TYR A 205 -53.44 6.15 6.69
N LYS A 206 -53.23 7.47 6.51
CA LYS A 206 -52.03 8.01 5.84
C LYS A 206 -50.75 7.68 6.61
N ALA A 207 -50.75 7.86 7.93
CA ALA A 207 -49.60 7.51 8.78
C ALA A 207 -49.28 6.01 8.69
N TRP A 208 -50.30 5.14 8.79
CA TRP A 208 -50.14 3.70 8.62
C TRP A 208 -49.54 3.35 7.25
N LYS A 209 -50.04 3.94 6.15
CA LYS A 209 -49.50 3.72 4.81
C LYS A 209 -48.06 4.20 4.64
N SER A 210 -47.65 5.31 5.26
CA SER A 210 -46.24 5.73 5.32
C SER A 210 -45.38 4.66 5.99
N THR A 211 -45.78 4.22 7.19
CA THR A 211 -45.01 3.19 7.94
C THR A 211 -44.97 1.84 7.23
N GLU A 212 -45.98 1.50 6.40
CA GLU A 212 -45.96 0.30 5.57
C GLU A 212 -44.90 0.39 4.46
N LEU A 213 -44.74 1.56 3.83
CA LEU A 213 -43.69 1.83 2.84
C LEU A 213 -42.30 1.87 3.47
N GLU A 214 -42.15 2.55 4.60
CA GLU A 214 -40.89 2.60 5.36
C GLU A 214 -40.41 1.20 5.76
N ARG A 215 -41.32 0.31 6.20
CA ARG A 215 -40.99 -1.09 6.52
C ARG A 215 -40.50 -1.87 5.30
N LYS A 216 -41.08 -1.63 4.11
CA LYS A 216 -40.63 -2.26 2.86
C LYS A 216 -39.24 -1.76 2.46
N LEU A 217 -38.99 -0.46 2.57
CA LEU A 217 -37.67 0.13 2.32
C LEU A 217 -36.61 -0.42 3.29
N VAL A 218 -36.92 -0.52 4.58
CA VAL A 218 -36.02 -1.12 5.60
C VAL A 218 -35.75 -2.60 5.33
N ALA A 219 -36.70 -3.35 4.75
CA ALA A 219 -36.44 -4.73 4.32
C ALA A 219 -35.42 -4.78 3.17
N ILE A 220 -35.63 -4.00 2.10
CA ILE A 220 -34.70 -3.90 0.97
C ILE A 220 -33.29 -3.50 1.44
N VAL A 221 -33.18 -2.44 2.24
CA VAL A 221 -31.88 -1.97 2.78
C VAL A 221 -31.19 -3.03 3.65
N ARG A 222 -31.94 -3.87 4.39
CA ARG A 222 -31.36 -4.98 5.14
C ARG A 222 -30.83 -6.08 4.24
N ASP A 223 -31.48 -6.35 3.13
CA ASP A 223 -31.05 -7.40 2.19
C ASP A 223 -29.84 -6.92 1.38
N GLU A 224 -29.84 -5.69 0.86
CA GLU A 224 -28.63 -5.05 0.29
C GLU A 224 -27.44 -5.07 1.27
N LEU A 225 -27.69 -4.84 2.56
CA LEU A 225 -26.64 -4.82 3.58
C LEU A 225 -26.09 -6.23 3.86
N LYS A 226 -26.90 -7.29 3.73
CA LYS A 226 -26.40 -8.69 3.77
C LYS A 226 -25.52 -8.98 2.56
N GLU A 227 -25.96 -8.61 1.36
CA GLU A 227 -25.20 -8.81 0.12
C GLU A 227 -23.86 -8.08 0.15
N ARG A 228 -23.85 -6.80 0.57
CA ARG A 228 -22.60 -6.03 0.77
C ARG A 228 -21.68 -6.68 1.80
N ARG A 229 -22.21 -7.26 2.89
CA ARG A 229 -21.39 -8.00 3.87
C ARG A 229 -20.79 -9.27 3.29
N ALA A 230 -21.52 -10.01 2.45
CA ALA A 230 -20.98 -11.17 1.75
C ALA A 230 -19.85 -10.77 0.79
N LEU A 231 -20.07 -9.73 -0.03
CA LEU A 231 -19.05 -9.18 -0.93
C LEU A 231 -17.79 -8.70 -0.19
N ILE A 232 -17.94 -8.04 0.96
CA ILE A 232 -16.79 -7.63 1.80
C ILE A 232 -16.05 -8.85 2.34
N TYR A 233 -16.76 -9.90 2.78
CA TYR A 233 -16.14 -11.13 3.28
C TYR A 233 -15.36 -11.85 2.16
N ASP A 234 -15.95 -12.00 0.98
CA ASP A 234 -15.29 -12.61 -0.17
C ASP A 234 -14.07 -11.79 -0.63
N ALA A 235 -14.18 -10.46 -0.69
CA ALA A 235 -13.06 -9.58 -1.03
C ALA A 235 -11.90 -9.69 -0.02
N VAL A 236 -12.19 -9.76 1.28
CA VAL A 236 -11.17 -9.96 2.32
C VAL A 236 -10.54 -11.35 2.24
N ARG A 237 -11.31 -12.39 1.89
CA ARG A 237 -10.75 -13.74 1.65
C ARG A 237 -9.80 -13.71 0.46
N CYS A 238 -10.21 -13.17 -0.68
CA CYS A 238 -9.39 -13.13 -1.88
C CYS A 238 -8.15 -12.22 -1.73
N SER A 239 -8.22 -11.14 -0.95
CA SER A 239 -7.01 -10.36 -0.59
C SER A 239 -5.97 -11.23 0.12
N LYS A 240 -6.40 -12.04 1.10
CA LYS A 240 -5.49 -12.95 1.81
C LYS A 240 -4.93 -14.06 0.93
N GLU A 241 -5.77 -14.65 0.07
CA GLU A 241 -5.32 -15.67 -0.89
C GLU A 241 -4.21 -15.09 -1.80
N ILE A 242 -4.35 -13.85 -2.26
CA ILE A 242 -3.33 -13.13 -3.06
C ILE A 242 -2.09 -12.79 -2.20
N GLU A 243 -2.26 -12.30 -0.97
CA GLU A 243 -1.16 -11.99 -0.05
C GLU A 243 -0.31 -13.24 0.26
N GLU A 244 -0.95 -14.39 0.48
CA GLU A 244 -0.30 -15.68 0.71
C GLU A 244 0.41 -16.20 -0.55
N GLU A 245 -0.20 -16.06 -1.73
CA GLU A 245 0.43 -16.43 -3.00
C GLU A 245 1.66 -15.55 -3.30
N CYS A 246 1.53 -14.23 -3.20
CA CYS A 246 2.64 -13.29 -3.37
C CYS A 246 3.78 -13.57 -2.39
N SER A 247 3.48 -13.75 -1.11
CA SER A 247 4.49 -14.10 -0.09
C SER A 247 5.23 -15.40 -0.44
N THR A 248 4.52 -16.40 -0.98
CA THR A 248 5.11 -17.67 -1.40
C THR A 248 6.01 -17.51 -2.63
N GLN A 249 5.58 -16.70 -3.61
CA GLN A 249 6.37 -16.39 -4.80
C GLN A 249 7.63 -15.57 -4.46
N GLU A 250 7.52 -14.55 -3.60
CA GLU A 250 8.64 -13.73 -3.12
C GLU A 250 9.67 -14.58 -2.36
N LEU A 251 9.23 -15.42 -1.40
CA LEU A 251 10.11 -16.33 -0.67
C LEU A 251 10.83 -17.30 -1.62
N LYS A 252 10.17 -17.79 -2.66
CA LYS A 252 10.79 -18.65 -3.67
C LYS A 252 11.87 -17.89 -4.47
N ILE A 253 11.59 -16.67 -4.93
CA ILE A 253 12.57 -15.83 -5.66
C ILE A 253 13.79 -15.56 -4.78
N ILE A 254 13.59 -15.27 -3.49
CA ILE A 254 14.68 -15.09 -2.52
C ILE A 254 15.49 -16.38 -2.37
N GLN A 255 14.84 -17.54 -2.19
CA GLN A 255 15.53 -18.84 -2.09
C GLN A 255 16.33 -19.18 -3.35
N ASP A 256 15.75 -18.99 -4.54
CA ASP A 256 16.42 -19.21 -5.83
C ASP A 256 17.65 -18.27 -5.98
N SER A 257 17.55 -17.02 -5.51
CA SER A 257 18.66 -16.05 -5.53
C SER A 257 19.78 -16.39 -4.55
N ILE A 258 19.44 -16.91 -3.36
CA ILE A 258 20.42 -17.37 -2.36
C ILE A 258 21.17 -18.59 -2.91
N ALA A 259 20.45 -19.58 -3.46
CA ALA A 259 21.06 -20.76 -4.06
C ALA A 259 22.00 -20.42 -5.22
N ALA A 260 21.64 -19.43 -6.05
CA ALA A 260 22.51 -18.93 -7.11
C ALA A 260 23.78 -18.26 -6.55
N ALA A 261 23.66 -17.41 -5.53
CA ALA A 261 24.80 -16.75 -4.89
C ALA A 261 25.72 -17.74 -4.15
N GLU A 262 25.18 -18.79 -3.53
CA GLU A 262 25.96 -19.88 -2.94
C GLU A 262 26.71 -20.70 -4.02
N ALA A 263 26.07 -20.98 -5.15
CA ALA A 263 26.72 -21.63 -6.29
C ALA A 263 27.85 -20.77 -6.87
N GLU A 264 27.65 -19.46 -7.03
CA GLU A 264 28.69 -18.53 -7.51
C GLU A 264 29.85 -18.41 -6.50
N SER A 265 29.55 -18.30 -5.20
CA SER A 265 30.55 -18.25 -4.13
C SER A 265 31.39 -19.53 -4.07
N THR A 266 30.78 -20.71 -4.23
CA THR A 266 31.51 -21.98 -4.27
C THR A 266 32.35 -22.13 -5.54
N ALA A 267 31.87 -21.64 -6.69
CA ALA A 267 32.65 -21.59 -7.93
C ALA A 267 33.88 -20.67 -7.80
N MET A 268 33.71 -19.45 -7.29
CA MET A 268 34.82 -18.51 -7.02
C MET A 268 35.83 -19.09 -6.02
N ALA A 269 35.37 -19.78 -4.97
CA ALA A 269 36.26 -20.43 -4.01
C ALA A 269 37.09 -21.57 -4.64
N GLN A 270 36.50 -22.34 -5.56
CA GLN A 270 37.21 -23.37 -6.33
C GLN A 270 38.23 -22.75 -7.30
N GLU A 271 37.87 -21.67 -8.01
CA GLU A 271 38.79 -20.97 -8.90
C GLU A 271 39.97 -20.37 -8.13
N LEU A 272 39.71 -19.66 -7.03
CA LEU A 272 40.76 -19.06 -6.19
C LEU A 272 41.71 -20.13 -5.63
N LYS A 273 41.19 -21.30 -5.24
CA LYS A 273 42.01 -22.43 -4.83
C LYS A 273 42.90 -22.93 -5.99
N ALA A 274 42.35 -23.11 -7.18
CA ALA A 274 43.11 -23.54 -8.35
C ALA A 274 44.17 -22.51 -8.80
N GLN A 275 43.86 -21.20 -8.71
CA GLN A 275 44.83 -20.13 -8.95
C GLN A 275 45.96 -20.16 -7.91
N LYS A 276 45.63 -20.34 -6.62
CA LYS A 276 46.62 -20.47 -5.56
C LYS A 276 47.57 -21.67 -5.78
N GLU A 277 47.03 -22.83 -6.11
CA GLU A 277 47.82 -24.04 -6.41
C GLU A 277 48.77 -23.81 -7.61
N ARG A 278 48.33 -23.09 -8.64
CA ARG A 278 49.21 -22.68 -9.77
C ARG A 278 50.33 -21.75 -9.32
N TYR A 279 50.03 -20.71 -8.54
CA TYR A 279 51.04 -19.77 -8.05
C TYR A 279 52.04 -20.41 -7.08
N GLU A 280 51.63 -21.42 -6.29
CA GLU A 280 52.55 -22.20 -5.46
C GLU A 280 53.55 -23.02 -6.32
N VAL A 281 53.10 -23.59 -7.44
CA VAL A 281 53.97 -24.30 -8.41
C VAL A 281 54.89 -23.34 -9.17
N GLU A 282 54.37 -22.18 -9.61
CA GLU A 282 55.20 -21.14 -10.24
C GLU A 282 56.28 -20.63 -9.28
N LEU A 283 55.91 -20.32 -8.03
CA LEU A 283 56.85 -19.88 -6.99
C LEU A 283 57.93 -20.94 -6.71
N ALA A 284 57.55 -22.21 -6.61
CA ALA A 284 58.52 -23.30 -6.45
C ALA A 284 59.48 -23.40 -7.65
N THR A 285 58.96 -23.21 -8.87
CA THR A 285 59.77 -23.20 -10.10
C THR A 285 60.77 -22.04 -10.11
N TYR A 286 60.35 -20.83 -9.74
CA TYR A 286 61.26 -19.68 -9.61
C TYR A 286 62.31 -19.88 -8.50
N GLN A 287 61.95 -20.52 -7.38
CA GLN A 287 62.90 -20.85 -6.31
C GLN A 287 63.93 -21.90 -6.74
N ILE A 288 63.57 -22.87 -7.58
CA ILE A 288 64.50 -23.83 -8.17
C ILE A 288 65.45 -23.10 -9.13
N ALA A 289 64.92 -22.36 -10.10
CA ALA A 289 65.73 -21.62 -11.07
C ALA A 289 66.69 -20.62 -10.41
N TYR A 290 66.28 -19.94 -9.33
CA TYR A 290 67.15 -19.06 -8.56
C TYR A 290 68.32 -19.82 -7.91
N LYS A 291 68.08 -21.01 -7.36
CA LYS A 291 69.13 -21.86 -6.75
C LYS A 291 70.07 -22.43 -7.80
N GLU A 292 69.56 -22.81 -8.97
CA GLU A 292 70.37 -23.27 -10.10
C GLU A 292 71.30 -22.16 -10.60
N LEU A 293 70.78 -20.94 -10.80
CA LEU A 293 71.59 -19.77 -11.14
C LEU A 293 72.61 -19.42 -10.06
N GLN A 294 72.27 -19.55 -8.77
CA GLN A 294 73.23 -19.35 -7.69
C GLN A 294 74.36 -20.38 -7.74
N ALA A 295 74.04 -21.66 -7.96
CA ALA A 295 75.04 -22.72 -8.09
C ALA A 295 75.93 -22.52 -9.33
N GLU A 296 75.38 -22.07 -10.46
CA GLU A 296 76.16 -21.71 -11.65
C GLU A 296 77.11 -20.54 -11.39
N VAL A 297 76.66 -19.49 -10.69
CA VAL A 297 77.50 -18.36 -10.27
C VAL A 297 78.62 -18.79 -9.32
N GLU A 298 78.36 -19.74 -8.41
CA GLU A 298 79.38 -20.31 -7.52
C GLU A 298 80.41 -21.15 -8.30
N MET A 299 79.97 -21.99 -9.23
CA MET A 299 80.84 -22.75 -10.14
C MET A 299 81.70 -21.84 -11.03
N LEU A 300 81.13 -20.77 -11.58
CA LEU A 300 81.86 -19.76 -12.36
C LEU A 300 82.87 -19.01 -11.48
N ARG A 301 82.51 -18.64 -10.25
CA ARG A 301 83.43 -18.01 -9.29
C ARG A 301 84.62 -18.90 -8.97
N ASP A 302 84.42 -20.19 -8.76
CA ASP A 302 85.50 -21.13 -8.50
C ASP A 302 86.37 -21.38 -9.73
N ARG A 303 85.78 -21.41 -10.93
CA ARG A 303 86.54 -21.43 -12.19
C ARG A 303 87.35 -20.15 -12.42
N CYS A 304 86.85 -18.98 -12.00
CA CYS A 304 87.63 -17.74 -12.03
C CYS A 304 88.84 -17.82 -11.08
N LYS A 305 88.68 -18.39 -9.87
CA LYS A 305 89.80 -18.60 -8.94
C LYS A 305 90.87 -19.52 -9.53
N THR A 306 90.49 -20.64 -10.16
CA THR A 306 91.47 -21.56 -10.76
C THR A 306 92.17 -20.94 -11.97
N LEU A 307 91.47 -20.17 -12.80
CA LEU A 307 92.08 -19.40 -13.88
C LEU A 307 93.06 -18.33 -13.36
N GLN A 308 92.72 -17.61 -12.28
CA GLN A 308 93.63 -16.67 -11.62
C GLN A 308 94.87 -17.35 -11.04
N ALA A 309 94.72 -18.56 -10.47
CA ALA A 309 95.85 -19.35 -10.01
C ALA A 309 96.78 -19.76 -11.17
N HIS A 310 96.22 -20.24 -12.28
CA HIS A 310 97.00 -20.57 -13.48
C HIS A 310 97.64 -19.33 -14.14
N GLU A 311 96.99 -18.17 -14.10
CA GLU A 311 97.58 -16.90 -14.56
C GLU A 311 98.84 -16.55 -13.75
N LEU A 312 98.78 -16.70 -12.42
CA LEU A 312 99.93 -16.52 -11.53
C LEU A 312 101.03 -17.57 -11.76
N GLU A 313 100.67 -18.85 -11.98
CA GLU A 313 101.63 -19.91 -12.33
C GLU A 313 102.35 -19.62 -13.66
N LEU A 314 101.61 -19.14 -14.68
CA LEU A 314 102.17 -18.73 -15.96
C LEU A 314 103.03 -17.47 -15.84
N GLU A 315 102.67 -16.52 -14.98
CA GLU A 315 103.51 -15.34 -14.69
C GLU A 315 104.83 -15.77 -14.01
N MET A 316 104.77 -16.72 -13.06
CA MET A 316 105.96 -17.27 -12.40
C MET A 316 106.84 -18.07 -13.36
N LEU A 317 106.25 -18.89 -14.25
CA LEU A 317 106.99 -19.59 -15.31
C LEU A 317 107.60 -18.61 -16.32
N GLY A 318 106.89 -17.55 -16.69
CA GLY A 318 107.41 -16.48 -17.56
C GLY A 318 108.61 -15.77 -16.94
N LYS A 319 108.54 -15.43 -15.63
CA LYS A 319 109.69 -14.89 -14.88
C LYS A 319 110.84 -15.88 -14.80
N LYS A 320 110.57 -17.18 -14.59
CA LYS A 320 111.62 -18.22 -14.59
C LYS A 320 112.30 -18.34 -15.95
N GLN A 321 111.54 -18.36 -17.05
CA GLN A 321 112.08 -18.37 -18.41
C GLN A 321 112.90 -17.10 -18.69
N GLN A 322 112.46 -15.92 -18.23
CA GLN A 322 113.25 -14.69 -18.34
C GLN A 322 114.60 -14.81 -17.62
N LEU A 323 114.64 -15.41 -16.43
CA LEU A 323 115.88 -15.70 -15.71
C LEU A 323 116.77 -16.68 -16.48
N GLU A 324 116.22 -17.81 -16.93
CA GLU A 324 116.94 -18.79 -17.76
C GLU A 324 117.47 -18.17 -19.08
N GLU A 325 116.73 -17.22 -19.67
CA GLU A 325 117.20 -16.47 -20.84
C GLU A 325 118.30 -15.47 -20.49
N THR A 326 118.24 -14.79 -19.34
CA THR A 326 119.34 -13.93 -18.88
C THR A 326 120.60 -14.74 -18.55
N ASP A 327 120.45 -15.91 -17.94
CA ASP A 327 121.56 -16.82 -17.61
C ASP A 327 122.17 -17.44 -18.86
N ARG A 328 121.35 -17.82 -19.85
CA ARG A 328 121.85 -18.26 -21.15
C ARG A 328 122.56 -17.14 -21.90
N ASN A 329 122.11 -15.88 -21.74
CA ASN A 329 122.75 -14.73 -22.37
C ASN A 329 124.05 -14.32 -21.65
N SER A 330 124.15 -14.45 -20.32
CA SER A 330 125.39 -14.27 -19.58
C SER A 330 126.40 -15.38 -19.92
N LEU A 331 126.00 -16.65 -19.93
CA LEU A 331 126.80 -17.78 -20.42
C LEU A 331 127.32 -17.56 -21.85
N ARG A 332 126.47 -17.09 -22.77
CA ARG A 332 126.90 -16.72 -24.13
C ARG A 332 127.92 -15.59 -24.12
N LYS A 333 127.75 -14.57 -23.27
CA LYS A 333 128.71 -13.46 -23.13
C LYS A 333 130.05 -13.96 -22.62
N VAL A 334 130.07 -14.78 -21.55
CA VAL A 334 131.28 -15.43 -21.02
C VAL A 334 131.95 -16.33 -22.07
N MET A 335 131.18 -17.12 -22.82
CA MET A 335 131.70 -17.92 -23.94
C MET A 335 132.31 -17.06 -25.06
N VAL A 336 131.69 -15.93 -25.41
CA VAL A 336 132.24 -15.02 -26.44
C VAL A 336 133.48 -14.29 -25.91
N GLU A 337 133.51 -13.90 -24.64
CA GLU A 337 134.68 -13.30 -24.00
C GLU A 337 135.85 -14.30 -23.90
N THR A 338 135.60 -15.58 -23.58
CA THR A 338 136.64 -16.62 -23.62
C THR A 338 137.07 -17.01 -25.04
N LEU A 339 136.18 -17.00 -26.03
CA LEU A 339 136.53 -17.30 -27.43
C LEU A 339 137.23 -16.13 -28.15
N THR A 340 136.95 -14.88 -27.77
CA THR A 340 137.66 -13.69 -28.29
C THR A 340 139.05 -13.54 -27.68
N MET A 341 139.35 -14.21 -26.56
CA MET A 341 140.70 -14.36 -25.98
C MET A 341 141.60 -15.35 -26.74
N SER A 342 141.48 -15.43 -28.07
CA SER A 342 142.33 -16.24 -28.95
C SER A 342 143.33 -15.37 -29.74
N PRO A 343 144.62 -15.73 -29.84
CA PRO A 343 145.66 -14.71 -29.82
C PRO A 343 146.34 -14.46 -31.18
N LEU A 344 146.18 -13.24 -31.70
CA LEU A 344 147.01 -12.71 -32.77
C LEU A 344 148.35 -12.19 -32.24
N LYS A 345 149.43 -12.82 -32.72
CA LYS A 345 150.88 -12.50 -32.57
C LYS A 345 151.65 -13.22 -31.44
N ARG A 346 152.74 -13.85 -31.88
CA ARG A 346 153.68 -14.73 -31.17
C ARG A 346 154.30 -14.10 -29.91
N GLY A 347 154.30 -14.86 -28.81
CA GLY A 347 155.11 -14.59 -27.61
C GLY A 347 155.03 -15.76 -26.62
N LYS A 348 156.19 -16.29 -26.21
CA LYS A 348 156.40 -17.53 -25.44
C LYS A 348 155.33 -17.87 -24.38
N ALA A 349 154.75 -19.07 -24.46
CA ALA A 349 153.70 -19.55 -23.56
C ALA A 349 154.25 -20.43 -22.43
N ALA A 350 154.88 -19.80 -21.42
CA ALA A 350 155.38 -20.48 -20.22
C ALA A 350 154.65 -20.05 -18.94
N ASP A 351 154.27 -18.77 -18.82
CA ASP A 351 153.56 -18.22 -17.65
C ASP A 351 152.19 -17.68 -18.07
N ARG A 352 151.14 -18.48 -17.92
CA ARG A 352 149.73 -18.11 -18.14
C ARG A 352 148.87 -18.61 -17.00
N THR A 353 148.89 -17.87 -15.89
CA THR A 353 147.98 -18.06 -14.76
C THR A 353 146.72 -17.20 -14.95
N LEU A 354 145.55 -17.73 -14.55
CA LEU A 354 144.32 -16.94 -14.42
C LEU A 354 144.51 -15.82 -13.40
N THR A 355 143.82 -14.69 -13.58
CA THR A 355 143.75 -13.64 -12.55
C THR A 355 142.83 -14.07 -11.41
N ALA A 356 143.12 -13.62 -10.18
CA ALA A 356 142.41 -14.07 -8.98
C ALA A 356 140.88 -13.85 -9.03
N GLU A 357 140.43 -12.78 -9.70
CA GLU A 357 139.01 -12.47 -9.90
C GLU A 357 138.32 -13.51 -10.80
N GLN A 358 138.93 -13.85 -11.94
CA GLN A 358 138.43 -14.92 -12.85
C GLN A 358 138.47 -16.30 -12.19
N GLN A 359 139.41 -16.50 -11.27
CA GLN A 359 139.51 -17.74 -10.51
C GLN A 359 138.43 -17.85 -9.42
N ALA A 360 137.98 -16.71 -8.86
CA ALA A 360 136.84 -16.66 -7.95
C ALA A 360 135.50 -16.87 -8.69
N GLU A 361 135.30 -16.21 -9.83
CA GLU A 361 134.09 -16.30 -10.68
C GLU A 361 133.83 -17.74 -11.14
N VAL A 362 134.88 -18.46 -11.60
CA VAL A 362 134.76 -19.89 -11.95
C VAL A 362 134.47 -20.79 -10.73
N MET A 363 134.89 -20.40 -9.53
CA MET A 363 134.66 -21.16 -8.29
C MET A 363 133.24 -20.96 -7.73
N THR A 364 132.62 -19.79 -7.90
CA THR A 364 131.23 -19.55 -7.47
C THR A 364 130.19 -20.00 -8.49
N ASP A 365 130.41 -19.72 -9.77
CA ASP A 365 129.33 -19.77 -10.76
C ASP A 365 129.31 -21.09 -11.53
N HIS A 366 130.43 -21.82 -11.56
CA HIS A 366 130.62 -23.04 -12.37
C HIS A 366 131.28 -24.18 -11.57
N PRO A 367 130.60 -24.78 -10.56
CA PRO A 367 131.18 -25.78 -9.67
C PRO A 367 131.78 -27.00 -10.40
N LEU A 368 131.14 -27.46 -11.49
CA LEU A 368 131.68 -28.54 -12.35
C LEU A 368 133.00 -28.15 -13.04
N VAL A 369 133.15 -26.88 -13.45
CA VAL A 369 134.37 -26.37 -14.10
C VAL A 369 135.48 -26.18 -13.05
N ALA A 370 135.14 -25.71 -11.85
CA ALA A 370 136.05 -25.63 -10.72
C ALA A 370 136.60 -27.02 -10.32
N LEU A 371 135.75 -28.03 -10.21
CA LEU A 371 136.12 -29.41 -9.92
C LEU A 371 137.10 -29.98 -10.97
N LEU A 372 136.78 -29.77 -12.26
CA LEU A 372 137.65 -30.18 -13.37
C LEU A 372 139.00 -29.46 -13.37
N ALA A 373 139.03 -28.14 -13.10
CA ALA A 373 140.26 -27.36 -13.03
C ALA A 373 141.17 -27.80 -11.87
N ALA A 374 140.59 -28.09 -10.69
CA ALA A 374 141.32 -28.67 -9.56
C ALA A 374 141.89 -30.05 -9.92
N ARG A 375 141.11 -30.92 -10.56
CA ARG A 375 141.57 -32.27 -10.95
C ARG A 375 142.65 -32.25 -12.03
N ILE A 376 142.55 -31.35 -13.02
CA ILE A 376 143.61 -31.14 -14.02
C ILE A 376 144.91 -30.67 -13.36
N SER A 377 144.84 -29.82 -12.33
CA SER A 377 146.03 -29.38 -11.58
C SER A 377 146.72 -30.55 -10.88
N VAL A 378 145.96 -31.42 -10.19
CA VAL A 378 146.48 -32.65 -9.57
C VAL A 378 147.15 -33.57 -10.60
N LEU A 379 146.52 -33.78 -11.77
CA LEU A 379 147.09 -34.60 -12.85
C LEU A 379 148.37 -33.98 -13.46
N GLN A 380 148.45 -32.64 -13.56
CA GLN A 380 149.66 -31.96 -14.00
C GLN A 380 150.81 -32.07 -12.99
N GLU A 381 150.50 -32.04 -11.69
CA GLU A 381 151.46 -32.24 -10.62
C GLU A 381 151.98 -33.68 -10.59
N GLN A 382 151.09 -34.68 -10.66
CA GLN A 382 151.46 -36.09 -10.86
C GLN A 382 152.35 -36.30 -12.09
N ARG A 383 152.03 -35.64 -13.22
CA ARG A 383 152.86 -35.68 -14.44
C ARG A 383 154.26 -35.08 -14.22
N LYS A 384 154.39 -33.99 -13.46
CA LYS A 384 155.72 -33.45 -13.09
C LYS A 384 156.51 -34.46 -12.24
N THR A 385 155.86 -35.09 -11.27
CA THR A 385 156.49 -36.08 -10.37
C THR A 385 156.93 -37.32 -11.14
N ILE A 386 156.09 -37.89 -12.01
CA ILE A 386 156.44 -39.00 -12.91
C ILE A 386 157.58 -38.59 -13.85
N GLY A 387 157.57 -37.36 -14.37
CA GLY A 387 158.66 -36.81 -15.17
C GLY A 387 159.99 -36.77 -14.39
N GLY A 388 159.97 -36.38 -13.11
CA GLY A 388 161.14 -36.42 -12.24
C GLY A 388 161.66 -37.85 -11.99
N ILE A 389 160.76 -38.81 -11.73
CA ILE A 389 161.13 -40.23 -11.55
C ILE A 389 161.76 -40.79 -12.83
N LEU A 390 161.19 -40.50 -14.00
CA LEU A 390 161.72 -40.94 -15.30
C LEU A 390 163.06 -40.30 -15.67
N ILE A 391 163.31 -39.03 -15.29
CA ILE A 391 164.61 -38.39 -15.48
C ILE A 391 165.66 -39.05 -14.59
N ASN A 392 165.35 -39.32 -13.32
CA ASN A 392 166.26 -39.99 -12.39
C ASN A 392 166.57 -41.44 -12.85
N ALA A 393 165.58 -42.16 -13.39
CA ALA A 393 165.76 -43.52 -13.91
C ALA A 393 166.60 -43.61 -15.21
N ARG A 394 166.84 -42.49 -15.91
CA ARG A 394 167.53 -42.48 -17.21
C ARG A 394 169.01 -42.10 -17.13
N GLY A 395 169.55 -41.90 -15.93
CA GLY A 395 170.79 -41.13 -15.75
C GLY A 395 171.76 -41.57 -14.65
N LEU A 396 171.93 -42.86 -14.38
CA LEU A 396 173.15 -43.44 -13.75
C LEU A 396 173.16 -44.97 -13.92
N GLY A 397 174.35 -45.57 -14.01
CA GLY A 397 174.51 -46.97 -14.43
C GLY A 397 174.58 -48.00 -13.30
N HIS A 398 174.06 -49.20 -13.58
CA HIS A 398 174.36 -50.48 -12.92
C HIS A 398 174.55 -50.52 -11.38
N SER A 399 173.58 -50.00 -10.62
CA SER A 399 173.06 -50.68 -9.41
C SER A 399 171.80 -49.99 -8.90
N ASP A 400 170.62 -50.56 -9.18
CA ASP A 400 169.43 -50.59 -8.32
C ASP A 400 168.24 -51.15 -9.12
N ASP A 401 167.31 -51.82 -8.43
CA ASP A 401 166.24 -52.60 -9.07
C ASP A 401 165.22 -51.72 -9.82
N PRO A 402 164.97 -51.97 -11.13
CA PRO A 402 163.98 -51.21 -11.90
C PRO A 402 162.55 -51.41 -11.39
N SER A 403 162.28 -52.46 -10.60
CA SER A 403 160.98 -52.70 -9.94
C SER A 403 160.57 -51.50 -9.07
N SER A 404 161.47 -50.97 -8.23
CA SER A 404 161.09 -49.93 -7.25
C SER A 404 160.70 -48.59 -7.90
N ALA A 405 161.21 -48.31 -9.10
CA ALA A 405 160.83 -47.14 -9.89
C ALA A 405 159.46 -47.34 -10.58
N ILE A 406 159.17 -48.57 -11.02
CA ILE A 406 157.87 -48.96 -11.58
C ILE A 406 156.80 -48.90 -10.48
N ASP A 407 157.04 -49.51 -9.32
CA ASP A 407 156.11 -49.52 -8.17
C ASP A 407 155.76 -48.09 -7.71
N ARG A 408 156.73 -47.16 -7.72
CA ARG A 408 156.50 -45.74 -7.40
C ARG A 408 155.69 -44.99 -8.46
N ILE A 409 155.85 -45.31 -9.74
CA ILE A 409 155.02 -44.74 -10.81
C ILE A 409 153.61 -45.32 -10.73
N GLN A 410 153.49 -46.62 -10.43
CA GLN A 410 152.22 -47.32 -10.31
C GLN A 410 151.39 -46.77 -9.14
N ALA A 411 151.98 -46.61 -7.95
CA ALA A 411 151.33 -46.00 -6.79
C ALA A 411 150.87 -44.54 -7.02
N LEU A 412 151.53 -43.78 -7.92
CA LEU A 412 151.10 -42.42 -8.31
C LEU A 412 149.93 -42.41 -9.31
N LEU A 413 149.70 -43.52 -10.02
CA LEU A 413 148.62 -43.70 -11.01
C LEU A 413 147.40 -44.43 -10.41
N GLU A 414 147.50 -44.97 -9.20
CA GLU A 414 146.51 -45.84 -8.57
C GLU A 414 145.35 -45.19 -7.75
N PRO A 415 145.22 -43.85 -7.54
CA PRO A 415 143.99 -43.32 -6.95
C PRO A 415 142.84 -43.33 -7.97
N ALA A 416 141.99 -44.36 -7.86
CA ALA A 416 140.79 -44.55 -8.67
C ALA A 416 139.92 -43.28 -8.75
N ILE A 417 139.45 -42.96 -9.95
CA ILE A 417 138.59 -41.81 -10.20
C ILE A 417 137.15 -42.17 -9.82
N GLN A 418 136.75 -41.84 -8.59
CA GLN A 418 135.34 -41.77 -8.23
C GLN A 418 134.81 -40.39 -8.66
N LEU A 419 133.79 -40.40 -9.52
CA LEU A 419 132.96 -39.22 -9.78
C LEU A 419 131.97 -39.11 -8.63
N ASP A 420 131.98 -37.97 -7.96
CA ASP A 420 131.03 -37.68 -6.89
C ASP A 420 129.68 -37.29 -7.52
N GLU A 421 128.69 -38.18 -7.42
CA GLU A 421 127.40 -38.03 -8.10
C GLU A 421 126.58 -36.84 -7.54
N GLU A 422 126.88 -36.37 -6.34
CA GLU A 422 126.23 -35.20 -5.74
C GLU A 422 126.56 -33.89 -6.49
N ALA A 423 127.69 -33.81 -7.20
CA ALA A 423 128.06 -32.65 -8.02
C ALA A 423 127.28 -32.51 -9.34
N LEU A 424 126.40 -33.49 -9.67
CA LEU A 424 125.58 -33.52 -10.88
C LEU A 424 124.08 -33.20 -10.62
N ALA A 425 123.71 -32.88 -9.37
CA ALA A 425 122.32 -32.80 -8.91
C ALA A 425 121.79 -31.38 -8.63
N HIS A 426 122.48 -30.33 -9.07
CA HIS A 426 122.08 -28.92 -8.93
C HIS A 426 122.07 -28.20 -10.28
#